data_AF-A0A1G9TIC4-F1
#
_entry.id   AF-A0A1G9TIC4-F1
#
_cell.length_a   1.000
_cell.length_b   1.000
_cell.length_c   1.000
_cell.angle_alpha   90.00
_cell.angle_beta   90.00
_cell.angle_gamma   90.00
#
_symmetry.space_group_name_H-M   'P 1'
#
loop_
_entity.id
_entity.type
_entity.pdbx_description
1 polymer ?
#
loop_
_entity_poly.entity_id
_entity_poly.type
_entity_poly.pdbx_seq_one_letter_code
_entity_poly.pdbx_strand_id
1 'polypeptide(L)' 'MYVVCKEHVELAIDKFVDEFEDAPDIVDLKETEFSDWDPPAKCAECDKNAEVLVV' A
#
# COMPACT_ATOMS: atom_id res chain seq x y z
N MET A 1 -7.15 2.27 1.63
CA MET A 1 -6.25 1.26 1.03
C MET A 1 -5.29 1.97 0.08
N TYR A 2 -3.99 1.87 0.35
CA TYR A 2 -2.94 2.49 -0.44
C TYR A 2 -1.96 1.43 -0.92
N VAL A 3 -1.70 1.39 -2.22
CA VAL A 3 -0.81 0.41 -2.82
C VAL A 3 0.40 1.15 -3.33
N VAL A 4 1.55 0.94 -2.68
CA VAL A 4 2.75 1.77 -2.87
C VAL A 4 4.02 0.93 -2.95
N CYS A 5 5.09 1.53 -3.46
CA CYS A 5 6.42 0.94 -3.38
C CYS A 5 7.02 1.12 -1.98
N LYS A 6 8.07 0.38 -1.65
CA LYS A 6 8.74 0.46 -0.32
C LYS A 6 9.25 1.87 0.02
N GLU A 7 9.56 2.69 -0.97
CA GLU A 7 10.00 4.08 -0.76
C GLU A 7 8.86 5.01 -0.30
N HIS A 8 7.61 4.74 -0.69
CA HIS A 8 6.46 5.58 -0.36
C HIS A 8 5.53 4.97 0.69
N VAL A 9 5.94 3.87 1.34
CA VAL A 9 5.16 3.24 2.40
C VAL A 9 4.94 4.17 3.59
N GLU A 10 5.98 4.90 4.01
CA GLU A 10 5.88 5.86 5.12
C GLU A 10 4.89 6.99 4.81
N LEU A 11 4.90 7.48 3.57
CA LEU A 11 3.96 8.50 3.11
C LEU A 11 2.51 7.98 3.06
N ALA A 12 2.32 6.73 2.62
CA ALA A 12 1.00 6.10 2.60
C ALA A 12 0.44 5.87 4.01
N ILE A 13 1.31 5.49 4.95
CA ILE A 13 0.93 5.34 6.37
C ILE A 13 0.49 6.68 6.94
N ASP A 14 1.28 7.73 6.73
CA ASP A 14 0.97 9.08 7.24
C ASP A 14 -0.38 9.57 6.70
N LYS A 15 -0.62 9.43 5.39
CA LYS A 15 -1.91 9.76 4.76
C LYS A 15 -3.06 8.91 5.30
N PHE A 16 -2.84 7.62 5.52
CA PHE A 16 -3.87 6.75 6.07
C PHE A 16 -4.24 7.17 7.49
N VAL A 17 -3.26 7.43 8.36
CA VAL A 17 -3.51 7.86 9.73
C VAL A 17 -4.21 9.23 9.74
N ASP A 18 -3.85 10.15 8.84
CA ASP A 18 -4.51 11.46 8.74
C ASP A 18 -5.98 11.34 8.28
N GLU A 19 -6.28 10.46 7.32
CA GLU A 19 -7.65 10.30 6.80
C GLU A 19 -8.55 9.41 7.65
N PHE A 20 -8.02 8.31 8.19
CA PHE A 20 -8.79 7.29 8.88
C PHE A 20 -8.66 7.39 10.41
N GLU A 21 -7.75 8.24 10.91
CA GLU A 21 -7.44 8.41 12.35
C GLU A 21 -7.08 7.09 13.06
N ASP A 22 -6.69 6.05 12.30
CA ASP A 22 -6.41 4.69 12.78
C ASP A 22 -5.08 4.16 12.21
N ALA A 23 -4.54 3.12 12.84
CA ALA A 23 -3.27 2.53 12.44
C ALA A 23 -3.50 1.58 11.26
N PRO A 24 -2.84 1.79 10.11
CA PRO A 24 -2.98 0.87 9.00
C PRO A 24 -2.25 -0.45 9.25
N ASP A 25 -2.77 -1.51 8.64
CA ASP A 25 -2.10 -2.79 8.47
C ASP A 25 -1.24 -2.78 7.19
N ILE A 26 -0.07 -3.40 7.25
CA ILE A 26 0.92 -3.35 6.17
C ILE A 26 1.12 -4.77 5.64
N VAL A 27 0.75 -4.97 4.39
CA VAL A 27 0.81 -6.27 3.72
C VAL A 27 1.81 -6.21 2.56
N ASP A 28 2.78 -7.14 2.52
CA ASP A 28 3.71 -7.25 1.40
C ASP A 28 3.07 -8.04 0.25
N LEU A 29 2.92 -7.40 -0.90
CA LEU A 29 2.27 -7.95 -2.08
C LEU A 29 3.08 -9.08 -2.73
N LYS A 30 4.37 -9.22 -2.41
CA LYS A 30 5.21 -10.30 -2.96
C LYS A 30 4.96 -11.63 -2.25
N GLU A 31 4.55 -11.57 -0.98
CA GLU A 31 4.33 -12.78 -0.17
C GLU A 31 2.84 -13.15 -0.08
N THR A 32 1.94 -12.19 -0.33
CA THR A 32 0.49 -12.40 -0.23
C THR A 32 -0.15 -12.43 -1.62
N GLU A 33 -0.71 -13.57 -1.98
CA GLU A 33 -1.54 -13.73 -3.18
C GLU A 33 -3.01 -13.45 -2.80
N PHE A 34 -3.57 -12.37 -3.34
CA PHE A 34 -4.95 -11.97 -3.05
C PHE A 34 -5.89 -12.76 -3.96
N SER A 35 -6.73 -13.63 -3.39
CA SER A 35 -7.60 -14.51 -4.18
C SER A 35 -8.81 -13.80 -4.81
N ASP A 36 -9.22 -12.64 -4.28
CA ASP A 36 -10.46 -11.96 -4.68
C ASP A 36 -10.19 -10.63 -5.45
N TRP A 37 -8.93 -10.21 -5.53
CA TRP A 37 -8.58 -8.90 -6.09
C TRP A 37 -7.12 -8.84 -6.54
N ASP A 38 -6.87 -8.32 -7.75
CA ASP A 38 -5.52 -8.03 -8.24
C ASP A 38 -5.06 -6.65 -7.75
N PRO A 39 -4.01 -6.57 -6.90
CA PRO A 39 -3.47 -5.29 -6.49
C PRO A 39 -2.86 -4.55 -7.69
N PRO A 40 -2.99 -3.21 -7.76
CA PRO A 40 -2.40 -2.45 -8.84
C PRO A 40 -0.88 -2.63 -8.81
N ALA A 41 -0.32 -2.97 -9.98
CA ALA A 41 1.10 -3.23 -10.11
C ALA A 41 1.98 -1.98 -9.93
N LYS A 42 1.38 -0.79 -9.87
CA LYS A 42 2.07 0.50 -9.76
C LYS A 42 1.75 1.21 -8.45
N CYS A 43 2.73 1.89 -7.92
CA CYS A 43 2.60 2.73 -6.73
C CYS A 43 1.62 3.88 -6.99
N ALA A 44 0.78 4.19 -6.01
CA ALA A 44 -0.15 5.32 -6.09
C ALA A 44 0.57 6.69 -6.15
N GLU A 45 1.77 6.78 -5.57
CA GLU A 45 2.55 8.02 -5.47
C GLU A 45 3.60 8.18 -6.57
N CYS A 46 3.91 7.11 -7.32
CA CYS A 46 4.89 7.16 -8.41
C CYS A 46 4.70 6.02 -9.43
N ASP A 47 5.30 6.13 -10.61
CA ASP A 47 5.20 5.09 -11.66
C ASP A 47 6.01 3.79 -11.38
N LYS A 48 6.59 3.63 -10.19
CA LYS A 48 7.34 2.42 -9.83
C LYS A 48 6.40 1.25 -9.50
N ASN A 49 6.94 0.03 -9.50
CA ASN A 49 6.20 -1.14 -9.07
C ASN A 49 5.76 -1.02 -7.61
N ALA A 50 4.48 -1.31 -7.37
CA ALA A 50 3.94 -1.42 -6.03
C ALA A 50 4.40 -2.74 -5.39
N GLU A 51 4.72 -2.69 -4.10
CA GLU A 51 5.22 -3.84 -3.35
C GLU A 51 4.47 -4.01 -2.03
N VAL A 52 3.80 -2.96 -1.55
CA VAL A 52 3.17 -2.94 -0.23
C VAL A 52 1.75 -2.40 -0.35
N LEU A 53 0.84 -3.02 0.39
CA LEU A 53 -0.54 -2.59 0.60
C LEU A 53 -0.69 -2.09 2.04
N VAL A 54 -1.23 -0.88 2.20
CA VAL A 54 -1.52 -0.22 3.47
C VAL A 54 -3.04 -0.11 3.59
N VAL A 55 -3.65 -0.80 4.56
CA VAL A 55 -5.12 -0.99 4.66
C VAL A 55 -5.67 -0.83 6.07
#